data_AF-W2DLY3-F1
#
_entry.id   AF-W2DLY3-F1
#
_cell.length_a   1.000
_cell.length_b   1.000
_cell.length_c   1.000
_cell.angle_alpha   90.00
_cell.angle_beta   90.00
_cell.angle_gamma   90.00
#
_symmetry.space_group_name_H-M   'P 1'
#
loop_
_entity.id
_entity.type
_entity.pdbx_description
1 polymer ?
#
loop_
_entity_poly.entity_id
_entity_poly.type
_entity_poly.pdbx_seq_one_letter_code
_entity_poly.pdbx_strand_id
1 'polypeptide(L)' 'MASKKRAAVADDLRKIGTTAIAAALVGIFLSTSRLLTAFALVVGVVIWITGIYLTPEE' A
#
# COMPACT_ATOMS: atom_id res chain seq x y z
N MET A 1 10.23 17.67 -16.42
CA MET A 1 9.57 16.37 -16.70
C MET A 1 9.61 15.36 -15.54
N ALA A 2 10.42 15.52 -14.49
CA ALA A 2 10.49 14.56 -13.37
C ALA A 2 9.25 14.55 -12.45
N SER A 3 8.50 15.65 -12.36
CA SER A 3 7.32 15.78 -11.48
C SER A 3 6.15 14.85 -11.89
N LYS A 4 5.81 14.75 -13.19
CA LYS A 4 4.70 13.89 -13.66
C LYS A 4 4.93 12.40 -13.41
N LYS A 5 6.16 11.92 -13.62
CA LYS A 5 6.51 10.50 -13.37
C LYS A 5 6.44 10.16 -11.89
N ARG A 6 6.90 11.06 -11.01
CA ARG A 6 6.81 10.87 -9.56
C ARG A 6 5.36 10.88 -9.07
N ALA A 7 4.53 11.79 -9.58
CA ALA A 7 3.11 11.83 -9.26
C ALA A 7 2.37 10.54 -9.69
N ALA A 8 2.67 10.01 -10.89
CA ALA A 8 2.11 8.73 -11.34
C ALA A 8 2.52 7.56 -10.45
N VAL A 9 3.81 7.47 -10.08
CA VAL A 9 4.31 6.42 -9.18
C VAL A 9 3.68 6.54 -7.79
N ALA A 10 3.51 7.76 -7.27
CA ALA A 10 2.88 8.01 -5.98
C ALA A 10 1.42 7.52 -5.96
N ASP A 11 0.67 7.79 -7.03
CA ASP A 11 -0.72 7.36 -7.16
C ASP A 11 -0.84 5.83 -7.28
N ASP A 12 0.04 5.20 -8.06
CA ASP A 12 0.09 3.74 -8.17
C ASP A 12 0.44 3.07 -6.83
N LEU A 13 1.40 3.61 -6.09
CA LEU A 13 1.76 3.12 -4.75
C LEU A 13 0.59 3.24 -3.77
N ARG A 14 -0.20 4.32 -3.83
CA ARG A 14 -1.40 4.46 -3.00
C ARG A 14 -2.43 3.38 -3.32
N LYS A 15 -2.71 3.15 -4.61
CA LYS A 15 -3.67 2.13 -5.06
C LYS A 15 -3.26 0.71 -4.67
N ILE A 16 -2.00 0.35 -4.93
CA ILE A 16 -1.45 -0.96 -4.57
C ILE A 16 -1.48 -1.12 -3.05
N GLY A 17 -1.05 -0.11 -2.29
CA GLY A 17 -1.09 -0.11 -0.84
C GLY A 17 -2.50 -0.34 -0.28
N THR A 18 -3.52 0.37 -0.77
CA THR A 18 -4.91 0.17 -0.34
C THR A 18 -5.43 -1.23 -0.67
N THR A 19 -5.05 -1.78 -1.83
CA THR A 19 -5.46 -3.12 -2.25
C THR A 19 -4.81 -4.19 -1.36
N ALA A 20 -3.53 -4.03 -1.05
CA ALA A 20 -2.80 -4.93 -0.16
C ALA A 20 -3.37 -4.91 1.26
N ILE A 21 -3.73 -3.73 1.79
CA ILE A 21 -4.39 -3.59 3.09
C ILE A 21 -5.74 -4.32 3.08
N ALA A 22 -6.57 -4.10 2.07
CA ALA A 22 -7.87 -4.77 1.95
C ALA A 22 -7.74 -6.30 1.90
N ALA A 23 -6.82 -6.81 1.07
CA ALA A 23 -6.54 -8.23 0.97
C ALA A 23 -6.02 -8.83 2.28
N ALA A 24 -5.15 -8.11 3.00
CA ALA A 24 -4.64 -8.55 4.28
C ALA A 24 -5.72 -8.54 5.38
N LEU A 25 -6.61 -7.54 5.41
CA LEU A 25 -7.75 -7.51 6.34
C LEU A 25 -8.66 -8.72 6.13
N VAL A 26 -9.01 -9.02 4.88
CA VAL A 26 -9.79 -10.21 4.53
C VAL A 26 -9.02 -11.49 4.90
N GLY A 27 -7.72 -11.52 4.61
CA GLY A 27 -6.84 -12.64 4.92
C GLY A 27 -6.71 -12.92 6.43
N ILE A 28 -6.88 -11.94 7.32
CA ILE A 28 -6.78 -12.15 8.77
C ILE A 28 -7.92 -13.05 9.27
N PHE A 29 -9.11 -12.93 8.66
CA PHE A 29 -10.28 -13.72 9.01
C PHE A 29 -10.33 -15.07 8.29
N LEU A 30 -9.74 -15.19 7.11
CA LEU A 30 -9.81 -16.39 6.27
C LEU A 30 -8.56 -17.29 6.34
N SER A 31 -7.42 -16.77 6.80
CA SER A 31 -6.14 -17.51 6.80
C SER A 31 -5.82 -18.13 8.16
N THR A 32 -5.39 -19.38 8.14
CA THR A 32 -4.76 -20.04 9.31
C THR A 32 -3.42 -19.37 9.67
N SER A 33 -2.72 -18.82 8.67
CA SER A 33 -1.40 -18.20 8.82
C SER A 33 -1.50 -16.73 9.21
N ARG A 34 -2.01 -16.46 10.41
CA ARG A 34 -2.24 -15.10 10.93
C ARG A 34 -0.99 -14.22 10.94
N LEU A 35 0.16 -14.79 11.28
CA LEU A 35 1.42 -14.06 11.37
C LEU A 35 1.87 -13.52 10.00
N LEU A 36 1.78 -14.35 8.95
CA LEU A 36 2.11 -13.94 7.59
C LEU A 36 1.16 -12.85 7.09
N THR A 37 -0.13 -12.98 7.39
CA THR A 37 -1.11 -11.95 7.00
C THR A 37 -0.87 -10.63 7.74
N ALA A 38 -0.45 -10.66 9.01
CA ALA A 38 -0.08 -9.46 9.74
C ALA A 38 1.13 -8.75 9.09
N PHE A 39 2.14 -9.51 8.66
CA PHE A 39 3.26 -8.93 7.90
C PHE A 39 2.81 -8.34 6.56
N ALA A 40 1.93 -9.03 5.83
CA ALA A 40 1.36 -8.51 4.58
C ALA A 40 0.58 -7.20 4.80
N LEU A 41 -0.16 -7.08 5.91
CA LEU A 41 -0.84 -5.85 6.30
C LEU A 41 0.15 -4.71 6.52
N VAL A 42 1.21 -4.95 7.30
CA VAL A 42 2.25 -3.95 7.60
C VAL A 42 2.93 -3.48 6.31
N VAL A 43 3.30 -4.40 5.42
CA VAL A 43 3.91 -4.05 4.13
C VAL A 43 2.94 -3.22 3.27
N GLY A 44 1.66 -3.58 3.22
CA GLY A 44 0.64 -2.81 2.52
C GLY A 44 0.50 -1.37 3.04
N VAL A 45 0.53 -1.20 4.36
CA VAL A 45 0.53 0.12 5.02
C VAL A 45 1.78 0.93 4.66
N VAL A 46 2.97 0.32 4.68
CA VAL A 46 4.23 1.00 4.32
C VAL A 46 4.20 1.46 2.86
N ILE A 47 3.74 0.61 1.94
CA ILE A 47 3.60 0.97 0.52
C ILE A 47 2.62 2.13 0.35
N TRP A 48 1.47 2.08 1.03
CA TRP A 48 0.46 3.13 1.00
C TRP A 48 1.00 4.48 1.51
N ILE A 49 1.66 4.48 2.67
CA ILE A 49 2.29 5.68 3.26
C ILE A 49 3.38 6.23 2.35
N THR A 50 4.18 5.36 1.74
CA THR A 50 5.21 5.78 0.77
C THR A 50 4.59 6.50 -0.42
N GLY A 51 3.46 6.00 -0.94
CA GLY A 51 2.70 6.69 -1.98
C GLY A 51 2.16 8.06 -1.54
N ILE A 52 1.72 8.20 -0.29
CA ILE A 52 1.29 9.51 0.27
C ILE A 52 2.47 10.47 0.33
N TYR A 53 3.62 10.07 0.89
CA TYR A 53 4.81 10.93 0.99
C TYR A 53 5.37 11.35 -0.36
N LEU A 54 5.24 10.50 -1.39
CA LEU A 54 5.67 10.80 -2.74
C LEU A 54 4.66 11.63 -3.53
N THR A 55 3.43 11.78 -3.04
CA THR A 55 2.42 12.65 -3.67
C THR A 55 2.87 14.09 -3.44
N PRO A 56 3.27 14.84 -4.47
CA PRO A 56 3.60 16.25 -4.31
C PRO A 56 2.33 17.00 -3.86
N GLU A 57 2.45 17.85 -2.84
CA GLU A 57 1.44 18.86 -2.56
C GLU A 57 1.37 19.79 -3.80
N GLU A 58 0.18 19.92 -4.39
CA GLU A 58 -0.08 20.93 -5.41
C GLU A 58 -0.09 22.34 -4.79
#